data_AF-A0A931H3Z4-F1
#
_entry.id   AF-A0A931H3Z4-F1
#
_cell.length_a   1.000
_cell.length_b   1.000
_cell.length_c   1.000
_cell.angle_alpha   90.00
_cell.angle_beta   90.00
_cell.angle_gamma   90.00
#
_symmetry.space_group_name_H-M   'P 1'
#
loop_
_entity.id
_entity.type
_entity.pdbx_description
1 polymer ?
#
loop_
_entity_poly.entity_id
_entity_poly.type
_entity_poly.pdbx_seq_one_letter_code
_entity_poly.pdbx_strand_id
1 'polypeptide(L)'
;MSETSSSAAVDEVIARVKAVYGKWRRDTPVAQMRADWDALFSAGGDARVEPVDAAGVPCQWVAAPGVRTDRAIVYLHGGGFQVGSLASHRELMAELSAASGVRVLGVGYRLAPEHRYPAALDDTLAALGWLRSQGFAAKDIALAGDSAGGGLALSALLSLQARGEALPAAAFLMSAWTDLTAAGASYETRAAADPIHQRPMIVMMARNYLGAGAEANDPLASPLMASPAQLRALPPLLLQVGDRETVLSDSEDFARKVREAGGQAECQAWPGMIHVFQQFPGELAQARQALAGGGQFLAAHLGAAPSRKTHP
;
A
#
# COMPACT_ATOMS: atom_id res chain seq x y z
N MET A 1 27.87 -1.02 -0.85
CA MET A 1 27.58 -0.16 0.30
C MET A 1 27.75 -1.01 1.56
N SER A 2 28.50 -0.56 2.57
CA SER A 2 28.63 -1.28 3.85
C SER A 2 27.35 -1.14 4.68
N GLU A 3 27.08 -2.10 5.57
CA GLU A 3 25.93 -2.06 6.51
C GLU A 3 25.85 -0.75 7.31
N THR A 4 27.00 -0.19 7.68
CA THR A 4 27.11 1.10 8.37
C THR A 4 26.59 2.29 7.57
N SER A 5 26.81 2.31 6.25
CA SER A 5 26.29 3.38 5.37
C SER A 5 24.78 3.27 5.18
N SER A 6 24.23 2.06 5.21
CA SER A 6 22.79 1.84 5.10
C SER A 6 22.04 2.27 6.36
N SER A 7 22.61 2.05 7.54
CA SER A 7 21.98 2.46 8.81
C SER A 7 21.86 3.99 8.89
N ALA A 8 22.89 4.72 8.50
CA ALA A 8 22.87 6.19 8.53
C ALA A 8 21.78 6.78 7.62
N ALA A 9 21.62 6.27 6.40
CA ALA A 9 20.59 6.72 5.47
C ALA A 9 19.17 6.45 6.02
N VAL A 10 18.95 5.29 6.64
CA VAL A 10 17.67 4.98 7.32
C VAL A 10 17.42 5.96 8.46
N ASP A 11 18.41 6.27 9.28
CA ASP A 11 18.26 7.19 10.40
C ASP A 11 17.94 8.64 9.95
N GLU A 12 18.51 9.09 8.82
CA GLU A 12 18.17 10.38 8.20
C GLU A 12 16.71 10.43 7.74
N VAL A 13 16.24 9.38 7.06
CA VAL A 13 14.83 9.23 6.66
C VAL A 13 13.92 9.26 7.89
N ILE A 14 14.27 8.50 8.94
CA ILE A 14 13.54 8.48 10.21
C ILE A 14 13.43 9.89 10.80
N ALA A 15 14.54 10.62 10.87
CA ALA A 15 14.58 11.96 11.44
C ALA A 15 13.65 12.91 10.66
N ARG A 16 13.65 12.83 9.33
CA ARG A 16 12.81 13.66 8.47
C ARG A 16 11.32 13.36 8.65
N VAL A 17 10.95 12.07 8.67
CA VAL A 17 9.54 11.67 8.88
C VAL A 17 9.07 12.08 10.29
N LYS A 18 9.90 11.85 11.33
CA LYS A 18 9.63 12.30 12.70
C LYS A 18 9.46 13.81 12.80
N ALA A 19 10.22 14.59 12.04
CA ALA A 19 10.10 16.04 12.04
C ALA A 19 8.74 16.52 11.49
N VAL A 20 8.09 15.74 10.61
CA VAL A 20 6.73 16.02 10.14
C VAL A 20 5.71 15.64 11.22
N TYR A 21 5.70 14.38 11.67
CA TYR A 21 4.78 13.91 12.71
C TYR A 21 4.87 14.72 14.01
N GLY A 22 6.09 15.13 14.40
CA GLY A 22 6.35 15.88 15.62
C GLY A 22 5.76 17.30 15.63
N LYS A 23 5.33 17.83 14.47
CA LYS A 23 4.59 19.10 14.38
C LYS A 23 3.11 18.91 14.70
N TRP A 24 2.57 17.72 14.51
CA TRP A 24 1.16 17.45 14.70
C TRP A 24 0.82 17.32 16.18
N ARG A 25 -0.34 17.85 16.52
CA ARG A 25 -0.96 17.85 17.84
C ARG A 25 -2.41 17.43 17.69
N ARG A 26 -3.09 17.21 18.82
CA ARG A 26 -4.50 16.79 18.84
C ARG A 26 -5.43 17.75 18.09
N ASP A 27 -5.09 19.04 18.08
CA ASP A 27 -5.85 20.14 17.48
C ASP A 27 -5.33 20.56 16.09
N THR A 28 -4.28 19.92 15.57
CA THR A 28 -3.80 20.20 14.22
C THR A 28 -4.92 19.88 13.21
N PRO A 29 -5.32 20.82 12.34
CA PRO A 29 -6.32 20.56 11.33
C PRO A 29 -5.89 19.44 10.38
N VAL A 30 -6.80 18.53 10.02
CA VAL A 30 -6.50 17.41 9.10
C VAL A 30 -5.99 17.92 7.75
N ALA A 31 -6.50 19.05 7.26
CA ALA A 31 -6.00 19.70 6.05
C ALA A 31 -4.52 20.09 6.16
N GLN A 32 -4.07 20.58 7.32
CA GLN A 32 -2.65 20.88 7.56
C GLN A 32 -1.82 19.60 7.60
N MET A 33 -2.31 18.54 8.28
CA MET A 33 -1.60 17.25 8.30
C MET A 33 -1.41 16.69 6.88
N ARG A 34 -2.45 16.77 6.03
CA ARG A 34 -2.36 16.35 4.62
C ARG A 34 -1.36 17.18 3.83
N ALA A 35 -1.36 18.51 3.99
CA ALA A 35 -0.40 19.38 3.33
C ALA A 35 1.04 19.13 3.78
N ASP A 36 1.27 18.95 5.08
CA ASP A 36 2.58 18.60 5.64
C ASP A 36 3.08 17.24 5.13
N TRP A 37 2.17 16.26 5.02
CA TRP A 37 2.47 14.94 4.50
C TRP A 37 2.83 14.98 3.01
N ASP A 38 2.07 15.71 2.21
CA ASP A 38 2.37 15.87 0.79
C ASP A 38 3.70 16.61 0.57
N ALA A 39 4.00 17.62 1.39
CA ALA A 39 5.26 18.37 1.31
C ALA A 39 6.51 17.54 1.67
N LEU A 40 6.35 16.41 2.38
CA LEU A 40 7.44 15.49 2.68
C LEU A 40 7.96 14.78 1.43
N PHE A 41 7.12 14.62 0.41
CA PHE A 41 7.44 13.85 -0.79
C PHE A 41 7.46 14.77 -2.01
N SER A 42 8.64 14.95 -2.60
CA SER A 42 8.76 15.63 -3.87
C SER A 42 8.58 14.65 -5.01
N ALA A 43 7.70 14.98 -5.97
CA ALA A 43 7.60 14.21 -7.20
C ALA A 43 8.84 14.45 -8.09
N GLY A 44 9.74 13.47 -8.15
CA GLY A 44 10.76 13.36 -9.18
C GLY A 44 10.34 12.43 -10.33
N GLY A 45 11.15 12.38 -11.39
CA GLY A 45 11.04 11.37 -12.45
C GLY A 45 10.44 11.85 -13.78
N ASP A 46 10.50 10.97 -14.77
CA ASP A 46 10.07 11.19 -16.16
C ASP A 46 8.71 10.55 -16.50
N ALA A 47 8.02 10.02 -15.49
CA ALA A 47 6.72 9.40 -15.67
C ALA A 47 5.66 10.41 -16.14
N ARG A 48 4.89 10.04 -17.17
CA ARG A 48 3.72 10.80 -17.60
C ARG A 48 2.62 10.65 -16.55
N VAL A 49 2.04 11.79 -16.18
CA VAL A 49 0.98 11.89 -15.19
C VAL A 49 -0.27 12.47 -15.85
N GLU A 50 -1.39 11.76 -15.75
CA GLU A 50 -2.67 12.17 -16.35
C GLU A 50 -3.82 11.96 -15.36
N PRO A 51 -4.48 13.04 -14.90
CA PRO A 51 -5.70 12.93 -14.10
C PRO A 51 -6.83 12.24 -14.87
N VAL A 52 -7.64 11.45 -14.16
CA VAL A 52 -8.82 10.80 -14.73
C VAL A 52 -9.92 10.69 -13.67
N ASP A 53 -11.17 10.91 -14.07
CA ASP A 53 -12.34 10.61 -13.24
C ASP A 53 -12.76 9.15 -13.49
N ALA A 54 -12.63 8.31 -12.45
CA ALA A 54 -12.99 6.90 -12.50
C ALA A 54 -14.36 6.70 -11.81
N ALA A 55 -15.43 7.08 -12.51
CA ALA A 55 -16.82 7.00 -12.04
C ALA A 55 -17.08 7.81 -10.75
N GLY A 56 -16.62 9.07 -10.75
CA GLY A 56 -16.73 10.01 -9.63
C GLY A 56 -15.58 9.95 -8.63
N VAL A 57 -14.63 9.02 -8.81
CA VAL A 57 -13.42 8.93 -7.99
C VAL A 57 -12.25 9.63 -8.70
N PRO A 58 -11.61 10.63 -8.08
CA PRO A 58 -10.45 11.27 -8.68
C PRO A 58 -9.27 10.30 -8.67
N CYS A 59 -8.76 9.97 -9.85
CA CYS A 59 -7.64 9.07 -10.06
C CYS A 59 -6.56 9.75 -10.89
N GLN A 60 -5.40 9.12 -10.97
CA GLN A 60 -4.29 9.59 -11.79
C GLN A 60 -3.57 8.40 -12.42
N TRP A 61 -3.48 8.40 -13.75
CA TRP A 61 -2.56 7.53 -14.46
C TRP A 61 -1.13 8.02 -14.24
N VAL A 62 -0.25 7.10 -13.84
CA VAL A 62 1.20 7.30 -13.73
C VAL A 62 1.85 6.24 -14.62
N ALA A 63 2.57 6.69 -15.64
CA ALA A 63 3.20 5.80 -16.63
C ALA A 63 4.64 6.20 -16.85
N ALA A 64 5.59 5.35 -16.43
CA ALA A 64 6.98 5.50 -16.82
C ALA A 64 7.13 5.36 -18.36
N PRO A 65 8.22 5.86 -18.98
CA PRO A 65 8.39 5.76 -20.43
C PRO A 65 8.34 4.31 -20.94
N GLY A 66 7.62 4.09 -22.04
CA GLY A 66 7.59 2.79 -22.74
C GLY A 66 6.84 1.66 -22.03
N VAL A 67 6.10 1.94 -20.95
CA VAL A 67 5.31 0.92 -20.26
C VAL A 67 4.05 0.53 -21.01
N ARG A 68 3.56 -0.68 -20.75
CA ARG A 68 2.30 -1.19 -21.27
C ARG A 68 1.12 -0.42 -20.69
N THR A 69 0.17 -0.09 -21.56
CA THR A 69 -1.08 0.60 -21.22
C THR A 69 -2.32 -0.28 -21.35
N ASP A 70 -2.17 -1.49 -21.90
CA ASP A 70 -3.21 -2.52 -21.98
C ASP A 70 -3.31 -3.39 -20.70
N ARG A 71 -2.49 -3.07 -19.69
CA ARG A 71 -2.54 -3.61 -18.33
C ARG A 71 -2.58 -2.44 -17.35
N ALA A 72 -3.04 -2.67 -16.13
CA ALA A 72 -3.08 -1.64 -15.09
C ALA A 72 -2.72 -2.21 -13.72
N ILE A 73 -1.94 -1.45 -12.95
CA ILE A 73 -1.79 -1.65 -11.51
C ILE A 73 -2.65 -0.60 -10.82
N VAL A 74 -3.65 -1.02 -10.05
CA VAL A 74 -4.43 -0.10 -9.21
C VAL A 74 -3.67 0.09 -7.90
N TYR A 75 -3.28 1.33 -7.62
CA TYR A 75 -2.51 1.69 -6.45
C TYR A 75 -3.35 2.39 -5.40
N LEU A 76 -3.30 1.88 -4.17
CA LEU A 76 -4.01 2.40 -3.00
C LEU A 76 -2.97 2.88 -2.00
N HIS A 77 -2.92 4.19 -1.79
CA HIS A 77 -1.89 4.82 -0.98
C HIS A 77 -2.05 4.56 0.52
N GLY A 78 -0.98 4.71 1.29
CA GLY A 78 -1.02 4.68 2.75
C GLY A 78 -1.43 6.02 3.37
N GLY A 79 -1.28 6.11 4.70
CA GLY A 79 -1.63 7.30 5.48
C GLY A 79 -2.76 7.09 6.50
N GLY A 80 -2.97 5.85 6.94
CA GLY A 80 -3.91 5.52 8.03
C GLY A 80 -5.37 5.89 7.74
N PHE A 81 -5.75 5.91 6.46
CA PHE A 81 -7.04 6.42 5.96
C PHE A 81 -7.33 7.89 6.29
N GLN A 82 -6.33 8.68 6.72
CA GLN A 82 -6.49 10.05 7.17
C GLN A 82 -5.65 11.06 6.38
N VAL A 83 -4.42 10.69 6.05
CA VAL A 83 -3.48 11.44 5.21
C VAL A 83 -3.08 10.61 3.99
N GLY A 84 -2.14 11.11 3.19
CA GLY A 84 -1.78 10.50 1.91
C GLY A 84 -2.62 11.06 0.76
N SER A 85 -2.07 10.95 -0.45
CA SER A 85 -2.66 11.46 -1.68
C SER A 85 -1.95 10.89 -2.91
N LEU A 86 -2.51 11.18 -4.08
CA LEU A 86 -1.87 10.94 -5.38
C LEU A 86 -0.56 11.71 -5.56
N ALA A 87 -0.36 12.82 -4.84
CA ALA A 87 0.87 13.61 -4.88
C ALA A 87 1.94 12.97 -4.00
N SER A 88 1.62 12.63 -2.74
CA SER A 88 2.59 12.03 -1.82
C SER A 88 3.15 10.70 -2.31
N HIS A 89 2.36 9.87 -3.00
CA HIS A 89 2.82 8.54 -3.46
C HIS A 89 3.25 8.52 -4.93
N ARG A 90 3.38 9.69 -5.58
CA ARG A 90 3.64 9.76 -7.03
C ARG A 90 4.97 9.14 -7.43
N GLU A 91 6.04 9.40 -6.68
CA GLU A 91 7.37 8.85 -6.98
C GLU A 91 7.38 7.32 -6.84
N LEU A 92 6.80 6.79 -5.76
CA LEU A 92 6.65 5.35 -5.58
C LEU A 92 5.84 4.72 -6.73
N MET A 93 4.69 5.31 -7.10
CA MET A 93 3.90 4.84 -8.25
C MET A 93 4.68 4.89 -9.57
N ALA A 94 5.52 5.90 -9.78
CA ALA A 94 6.36 6.02 -10.96
C ALA A 94 7.44 4.93 -11.00
N GLU A 95 8.12 4.67 -9.88
CA GLU A 95 9.11 3.59 -9.76
C GLU A 95 8.48 2.21 -9.91
N LEU A 96 7.29 1.99 -9.34
CA LEU A 96 6.54 0.75 -9.53
C LEU A 96 6.12 0.56 -10.99
N SER A 97 5.70 1.65 -11.67
CA SER A 97 5.40 1.62 -13.10
C SER A 97 6.63 1.23 -13.92
N ALA A 98 7.78 1.84 -13.61
CA ALA A 98 9.05 1.54 -14.29
C ALA A 98 9.50 0.09 -14.04
N ALA A 99 9.40 -0.40 -12.80
CA ALA A 99 9.83 -1.75 -12.42
C ALA A 99 8.94 -2.85 -13.03
N SER A 100 7.63 -2.63 -13.06
CA SER A 100 6.66 -3.58 -13.62
C SER A 100 6.54 -3.52 -15.14
N GLY A 101 6.94 -2.42 -15.77
CA GLY A 101 6.68 -2.20 -17.19
C GLY A 101 5.20 -1.97 -17.51
N VAL A 102 4.38 -1.59 -16.51
CA VAL A 102 2.93 -1.39 -16.62
C VAL A 102 2.54 -0.02 -16.04
N ARG A 103 1.52 0.63 -16.61
CA ARG A 103 0.99 1.88 -16.04
C ARG A 103 0.25 1.65 -14.72
N VAL A 104 0.31 2.64 -13.84
CA VAL A 104 -0.34 2.62 -12.53
C VAL A 104 -1.54 3.58 -12.52
N LEU A 105 -2.68 3.14 -12.02
CA LEU A 105 -3.82 3.98 -11.67
C LEU A 105 -3.79 4.24 -10.17
N GLY A 106 -3.32 5.42 -9.77
CA GLY A 106 -3.47 5.86 -8.38
C GLY A 106 -4.92 6.24 -8.11
N VAL A 107 -5.48 5.75 -7.01
CA VAL A 107 -6.86 6.06 -6.58
C VAL A 107 -6.82 7.11 -5.47
N GLY A 108 -7.38 8.29 -5.73
CA GLY A 108 -7.56 9.36 -4.74
C GLY A 108 -8.83 9.11 -3.92
N TYR A 109 -8.88 7.97 -3.23
CA TYR A 109 -10.06 7.55 -2.47
C TYR A 109 -10.33 8.49 -1.28
N ARG A 110 -11.60 8.55 -0.86
CA ARG A 110 -12.05 9.41 0.23
C ARG A 110 -11.45 9.00 1.59
N LEU A 111 -11.10 10.00 2.39
CA LEU A 111 -10.39 9.83 3.67
C LEU A 111 -11.26 10.21 4.88
N ALA A 112 -10.95 9.59 6.01
CA ALA A 112 -11.46 9.97 7.32
C ALA A 112 -10.77 11.27 7.81
N PRO A 113 -11.43 12.06 8.68
CA PRO A 113 -12.74 11.82 9.30
C PRO A 113 -13.95 12.18 8.43
N GLU A 114 -13.78 12.86 7.30
CA GLU A 114 -14.88 13.36 6.46
C GLU A 114 -15.68 12.21 5.86
N HIS A 115 -14.97 11.15 5.46
CA HIS A 115 -15.54 9.94 4.87
C HIS A 115 -14.93 8.71 5.53
N ARG A 116 -15.67 8.16 6.49
CA ARG A 116 -15.29 6.97 7.26
C ARG A 116 -15.55 5.68 6.49
N TYR A 117 -15.09 4.57 7.03
CA TYR A 117 -15.39 3.23 6.53
C TYR A 117 -16.91 3.07 6.25
N PRO A 118 -17.31 2.50 5.09
CA PRO A 118 -16.48 1.86 4.06
C PRO A 118 -16.12 2.76 2.85
N ALA A 119 -16.13 4.10 2.98
CA ALA A 119 -16.01 5.00 1.81
C ALA A 119 -14.79 4.75 0.91
N ALA A 120 -13.61 4.47 1.50
CA ALA A 120 -12.40 4.16 0.75
C ALA A 120 -12.53 2.84 -0.06
N LEU A 121 -13.24 1.85 0.50
CA LEU A 121 -13.51 0.58 -0.17
C LEU A 121 -14.50 0.78 -1.32
N ASP A 122 -15.55 1.57 -1.10
CA ASP A 122 -16.52 1.90 -2.15
C ASP A 122 -15.85 2.58 -3.35
N ASP A 123 -14.95 3.54 -3.09
CA ASP A 123 -14.20 4.24 -4.15
C ASP A 123 -13.25 3.30 -4.90
N THR A 124 -12.61 2.38 -4.17
CA THR A 124 -11.74 1.37 -4.77
C THR A 124 -12.51 0.45 -5.71
N LEU A 125 -13.70 -0.02 -5.28
CA LEU A 125 -14.57 -0.87 -6.10
C LEU A 125 -15.14 -0.10 -7.30
N ALA A 126 -15.45 1.20 -7.15
CA ALA A 126 -15.87 2.06 -8.25
C ALA A 126 -14.77 2.22 -9.30
N ALA A 127 -13.53 2.47 -8.88
CA ALA A 127 -12.38 2.57 -9.77
C ALA A 127 -12.09 1.24 -10.51
N LEU A 128 -12.20 0.10 -9.83
CA LEU A 128 -12.08 -1.23 -10.44
C LEU A 128 -13.21 -1.51 -11.44
N GLY A 129 -14.45 -1.16 -11.09
CA GLY A 129 -15.60 -1.25 -12.00
C GLY A 129 -15.44 -0.38 -13.24
N TRP A 130 -14.91 0.85 -13.07
CA TRP A 130 -14.57 1.74 -14.16
C TRP A 130 -13.50 1.15 -15.07
N LEU A 131 -12.42 0.56 -14.53
CA LEU A 131 -11.42 -0.13 -15.36
C LEU A 131 -12.03 -1.26 -16.20
N ARG A 132 -12.93 -2.05 -15.61
CA ARG A 132 -13.66 -3.10 -16.36
C ARG A 132 -14.50 -2.50 -17.48
N SER A 133 -15.17 -1.37 -17.25
CA SER A 133 -15.91 -0.66 -18.31
C SER A 133 -15.01 -0.07 -19.39
N GLN A 134 -13.73 0.19 -19.08
CA GLN A 134 -12.70 0.57 -20.07
C GLN A 134 -12.12 -0.63 -20.84
N GLY A 135 -12.60 -1.85 -20.59
CA GLY A 135 -12.17 -3.07 -21.29
C GLY A 135 -11.03 -3.84 -20.63
N PHE A 136 -10.62 -3.48 -19.42
CA PHE A 136 -9.65 -4.27 -18.65
C PHE A 136 -10.34 -5.50 -18.06
N ALA A 137 -9.93 -6.71 -18.48
CA ALA A 137 -10.37 -7.91 -17.79
C ALA A 137 -9.67 -7.99 -16.42
N ALA A 138 -10.22 -8.77 -15.48
CA ALA A 138 -9.63 -8.89 -14.14
C ALA A 138 -8.16 -9.40 -14.19
N LYS A 139 -7.85 -10.30 -15.12
CA LYS A 139 -6.48 -10.80 -15.37
C LYS A 139 -5.50 -9.72 -15.90
N ASP A 140 -6.02 -8.60 -16.37
CA ASP A 140 -5.23 -7.48 -16.91
C ASP A 140 -4.97 -6.40 -15.84
N ILE A 141 -5.48 -6.62 -14.62
CA ILE A 141 -5.39 -5.72 -13.47
C ILE A 141 -4.61 -6.41 -12.35
N ALA A 142 -3.71 -5.69 -11.70
CA ALA A 142 -3.15 -6.08 -10.41
C ALA A 142 -3.42 -4.99 -9.37
N LEU A 143 -3.37 -5.33 -8.08
CA LEU A 143 -3.46 -4.36 -7.00
C LEU A 143 -2.07 -4.10 -6.40
N ALA A 144 -1.85 -2.88 -5.96
CA ALA A 144 -0.74 -2.55 -5.10
C ALA A 144 -1.18 -1.54 -4.04
N GLY A 145 -0.53 -1.56 -2.89
CA GLY A 145 -0.80 -0.54 -1.88
C GLY A 145 0.09 -0.70 -0.67
N ASP A 146 0.22 0.38 0.07
CA ASP A 146 1.06 0.46 1.25
C ASP A 146 0.24 0.76 2.51
N SER A 147 0.67 0.23 3.66
CA SER A 147 0.03 0.51 4.95
C SER A 147 -1.49 0.28 4.91
N ALA A 148 -2.28 1.31 5.25
CA ALA A 148 -3.74 1.31 5.11
C ALA A 148 -4.22 0.94 3.70
N GLY A 149 -3.55 1.41 2.65
CA GLY A 149 -3.85 1.07 1.27
C GLY A 149 -3.52 -0.39 0.92
N GLY A 150 -2.52 -0.98 1.55
CA GLY A 150 -2.23 -2.41 1.47
C GLY A 150 -3.36 -3.26 2.08
N GLY A 151 -3.87 -2.85 3.25
CA GLY A 151 -5.09 -3.41 3.84
C GLY A 151 -6.30 -3.24 2.93
N LEU A 152 -6.50 -2.05 2.38
CA LEU A 152 -7.60 -1.72 1.48
C LEU A 152 -7.60 -2.56 0.20
N ALA A 153 -6.42 -2.86 -0.35
CA ALA A 153 -6.26 -3.75 -1.49
C ALA A 153 -6.83 -5.15 -1.18
N LEU A 154 -6.50 -5.69 -0.01
CA LEU A 154 -7.03 -6.97 0.45
C LEU A 154 -8.54 -6.90 0.70
N SER A 155 -9.05 -5.81 1.31
CA SER A 155 -10.49 -5.58 1.47
C SER A 155 -11.24 -5.58 0.13
N ALA A 156 -10.65 -4.96 -0.90
CA ALA A 156 -11.21 -4.96 -2.25
C ALA A 156 -11.28 -6.38 -2.84
N LEU A 157 -10.22 -7.18 -2.70
CA LEU A 157 -10.21 -8.58 -3.13
C LEU A 157 -11.28 -9.41 -2.43
N LEU A 158 -11.40 -9.27 -1.10
CA LEU A 158 -12.42 -9.96 -0.31
C LEU A 158 -13.85 -9.55 -0.73
N SER A 159 -14.07 -8.26 -0.99
CA SER A 159 -15.37 -7.75 -1.45
C SER A 159 -15.72 -8.27 -2.84
N LEU A 160 -14.78 -8.25 -3.80
CA LEU A 160 -14.98 -8.80 -5.14
C LEU A 160 -15.30 -10.30 -5.07
N GLN A 161 -14.58 -11.05 -4.24
CA GLN A 161 -14.84 -12.47 -4.03
C GLN A 161 -16.25 -12.71 -3.49
N ALA A 162 -16.68 -11.96 -2.47
CA ALA A 162 -18.01 -12.09 -1.88
C ALA A 162 -19.13 -11.77 -2.88
N ARG A 163 -18.85 -10.93 -3.88
CA ARG A 163 -19.76 -10.59 -5.00
C ARG A 163 -19.72 -11.59 -6.15
N GLY A 164 -18.87 -12.62 -6.08
CA GLY A 164 -18.68 -13.58 -7.17
C GLY A 164 -17.98 -12.98 -8.40
N GLU A 165 -17.28 -11.87 -8.23
CA GLU A 165 -16.56 -11.19 -9.32
C GLU A 165 -15.17 -11.79 -9.54
N ALA A 166 -14.71 -11.79 -10.79
CA ALA A 166 -13.34 -12.21 -11.11
C ALA A 166 -12.31 -11.31 -10.43
N LEU A 167 -11.30 -11.91 -9.79
CA LEU A 167 -10.27 -11.20 -9.04
C LEU A 167 -9.12 -10.70 -9.96
N PRO A 168 -8.48 -9.57 -9.59
CA PRO A 168 -7.19 -9.15 -10.13
C PRO A 168 -6.15 -10.27 -10.17
N ALA A 169 -5.17 -10.16 -11.08
CA ALA A 169 -4.16 -11.19 -11.35
C ALA A 169 -3.21 -11.46 -10.17
N ALA A 170 -2.88 -10.43 -9.39
CA ALA A 170 -2.00 -10.50 -8.22
C ALA A 170 -2.14 -9.24 -7.35
N ALA A 171 -1.57 -9.27 -6.14
CA ALA A 171 -1.41 -8.07 -5.32
C ALA A 171 -0.02 -7.95 -4.69
N PHE A 172 0.56 -6.74 -4.73
CA PHE A 172 1.81 -6.39 -4.07
C PHE A 172 1.56 -5.40 -2.93
N LEU A 173 1.85 -5.82 -1.70
CA LEU A 173 1.46 -5.12 -0.49
C LEU A 173 2.69 -4.73 0.32
N MET A 174 2.78 -3.46 0.71
CA MET A 174 3.94 -2.90 1.42
C MET A 174 3.54 -2.48 2.83
N SER A 175 4.15 -3.07 3.86
CA SER A 175 3.86 -2.78 5.27
C SER A 175 2.35 -2.78 5.56
N ALA A 176 1.62 -3.75 4.99
CA ALA A 176 0.17 -3.72 4.93
C ALA A 176 -0.46 -3.76 6.34
N TRP A 177 -1.36 -2.82 6.60
CA TRP A 177 -2.13 -2.78 7.84
C TRP A 177 -3.38 -3.63 7.68
N THR A 178 -3.34 -4.86 8.21
CA THR A 178 -4.37 -5.88 7.99
C THR A 178 -5.22 -6.16 9.23
N ASP A 179 -4.83 -5.62 10.39
CA ASP A 179 -5.51 -5.75 11.67
C ASP A 179 -5.71 -4.40 12.37
N LEU A 180 -6.92 -3.85 12.27
CA LEU A 180 -7.33 -2.63 12.96
C LEU A 180 -7.48 -2.81 14.48
N THR A 181 -7.45 -4.03 15.01
CA THR A 181 -7.43 -4.28 16.46
C THR A 181 -6.04 -4.09 17.06
N ALA A 182 -5.00 -4.08 16.22
CA ALA A 182 -3.60 -4.00 16.62
C ALA A 182 -3.23 -5.05 17.68
N ALA A 183 -3.58 -6.32 17.41
CA ALA A 183 -3.39 -7.44 18.34
C ALA A 183 -2.10 -8.24 18.08
N GLY A 184 -1.44 -8.04 16.94
CA GLY A 184 -0.19 -8.72 16.58
C GLY A 184 0.95 -8.53 17.60
N ALA A 185 1.82 -9.53 17.73
CA ALA A 185 2.92 -9.51 18.71
C ALA A 185 3.96 -8.40 18.43
N SER A 186 4.11 -7.96 17.18
CA SER A 186 5.03 -6.88 16.80
C SER A 186 4.65 -5.51 17.37
N TYR A 187 3.37 -5.26 17.68
CA TYR A 187 2.95 -4.02 18.33
C TYR A 187 3.59 -3.82 19.71
N GLU A 188 4.08 -4.89 20.33
CA GLU A 188 4.84 -4.85 21.58
C GLU A 188 6.33 -5.11 21.32
N THR A 189 6.66 -6.20 20.63
CA THR A 189 8.06 -6.64 20.44
C THR A 189 8.89 -5.77 19.49
N ARG A 190 8.26 -4.91 18.68
CA ARG A 190 8.93 -3.94 17.81
C ARG A 190 8.66 -2.49 18.19
N ALA A 191 7.92 -2.23 19.26
CA ALA A 191 7.59 -0.87 19.70
C ALA A 191 8.83 0.02 19.89
N ALA A 192 9.92 -0.52 20.46
CA ALA A 192 11.16 0.22 20.65
C ALA A 192 11.96 0.43 19.34
N ALA A 193 11.77 -0.44 18.34
CA ALA A 193 12.47 -0.38 17.07
C ALA A 193 11.75 0.51 16.04
N ASP A 194 10.41 0.56 16.12
CA ASP A 194 9.57 1.34 15.23
C ASP A 194 9.66 2.84 15.56
N PRO A 195 10.17 3.66 14.63
CA PRO A 195 10.39 5.07 14.87
C PRO A 195 9.10 5.90 14.92
N ILE A 196 7.99 5.41 14.35
CA ILE A 196 6.83 6.25 14.01
C ILE A 196 5.52 5.63 14.50
N HIS A 197 5.27 4.37 14.17
CA HIS A 197 3.98 3.75 14.39
C HIS A 197 3.98 3.04 15.74
N GLN A 198 3.16 3.56 16.64
CA GLN A 198 3.02 3.03 17.99
C GLN A 198 1.58 2.59 18.19
N ARG A 199 1.37 1.49 18.93
CA ARG A 199 0.05 0.89 19.13
C ARG A 199 -1.06 1.90 19.48
N PRO A 200 -0.87 2.88 20.40
CA PRO A 200 -1.91 3.86 20.70
C PRO A 200 -2.29 4.75 19.51
N MET A 201 -1.32 5.13 18.68
CA MET A 201 -1.55 5.91 17.47
C MET A 201 -2.35 5.11 16.44
N ILE A 202 -1.98 3.85 16.21
CA ILE A 202 -2.65 2.95 15.27
C ILE A 202 -4.10 2.69 15.69
N VAL A 203 -4.34 2.41 16.97
CA VAL A 203 -5.71 2.22 17.50
C VAL A 203 -6.55 3.50 17.38
N MET A 204 -5.94 4.68 17.55
CA MET A 204 -6.63 5.96 17.33
C MET A 204 -6.99 6.16 15.86
N MET A 205 -6.08 5.86 14.92
CA MET A 205 -6.36 5.92 13.48
C MET A 205 -7.48 4.95 13.10
N ALA A 206 -7.46 3.72 13.63
CA ALA A 206 -8.51 2.72 13.39
C ALA A 206 -9.88 3.23 13.84
N ARG A 207 -9.97 3.79 15.05
CA ARG A 207 -11.21 4.38 15.57
C ARG A 207 -11.69 5.56 14.71
N ASN A 208 -10.77 6.39 14.24
CA ASN A 208 -11.12 7.52 13.36
C ASN A 208 -11.70 7.03 12.02
N TYR A 209 -11.09 6.00 11.44
CA TYR A 209 -11.51 5.38 10.19
C TYR A 209 -12.85 4.64 10.31
N LEU A 210 -13.00 3.78 11.33
CA LEU A 210 -14.20 2.97 11.55
C LEU A 210 -15.42 3.79 11.97
N GLY A 211 -15.20 4.87 12.72
CA GLY A 211 -16.28 5.62 13.34
C GLY A 211 -17.02 4.80 14.39
N ALA A 212 -18.28 5.14 14.66
CA ALA A 212 -19.08 4.50 15.71
C ALA A 212 -19.84 3.23 15.25
N GLY A 213 -19.87 2.94 13.95
CA GLY A 213 -20.78 1.95 13.36
C GLY A 213 -20.10 0.68 12.84
N ALA A 214 -18.78 0.57 12.93
CA ALA A 214 -18.03 -0.56 12.38
C ALA A 214 -17.09 -1.17 13.42
N GLU A 215 -17.01 -2.50 13.42
CA GLU A 215 -16.17 -3.26 14.33
C GLU A 215 -14.77 -3.44 13.76
N ALA A 216 -13.75 -3.31 14.61
CA ALA A 216 -12.36 -3.47 14.19
C ALA A 216 -12.00 -4.89 13.76
N ASN A 217 -12.86 -5.88 14.02
CA ASN A 217 -12.68 -7.27 13.59
C ASN A 217 -13.52 -7.66 12.35
N ASP A 218 -14.23 -6.71 11.73
CA ASP A 218 -14.89 -6.93 10.44
C ASP A 218 -13.83 -7.34 9.39
N PRO A 219 -13.94 -8.50 8.73
CA PRO A 219 -12.98 -8.93 7.71
C PRO A 219 -12.77 -7.97 6.53
N LEU A 220 -13.75 -7.09 6.24
CA LEU A 220 -13.59 -6.07 5.19
C LEU A 220 -12.87 -4.81 5.69
N ALA A 221 -12.77 -4.60 7.01
CA ALA A 221 -11.96 -3.54 7.61
C ALA A 221 -10.57 -4.05 8.06
N SER A 222 -10.52 -5.29 8.56
CA SER A 222 -9.33 -6.02 9.00
C SER A 222 -9.23 -7.35 8.24
N PRO A 223 -8.63 -7.36 7.04
CA PRO A 223 -8.47 -8.56 6.22
C PRO A 223 -7.83 -9.74 6.95
N LEU A 224 -7.02 -9.51 8.00
CA LEU A 224 -6.47 -10.56 8.84
C LEU A 224 -7.55 -11.43 9.49
N MET A 225 -8.78 -10.95 9.64
CA MET A 225 -9.91 -11.67 10.21
C MET A 225 -10.69 -12.52 9.19
N ALA A 226 -10.30 -12.49 7.91
CA ALA A 226 -10.95 -13.30 6.88
C ALA A 226 -10.85 -14.81 7.18
N SER A 227 -11.90 -15.54 6.76
CA SER A 227 -12.00 -16.99 6.92
C SER A 227 -11.00 -17.73 6.03
N PRO A 228 -10.62 -18.98 6.36
CA PRO A 228 -9.75 -19.78 5.50
C PRO A 228 -10.28 -19.96 4.06
N ALA A 229 -11.60 -20.05 3.89
CA ALA A 229 -12.21 -20.15 2.55
C ALA A 229 -12.01 -18.88 1.73
N GLN A 230 -12.09 -17.70 2.36
CA GLN A 230 -11.79 -16.42 1.71
C GLN A 230 -10.30 -16.33 1.38
N LEU A 231 -9.43 -16.63 2.35
CA LEU A 231 -7.98 -16.53 2.16
C LEU A 231 -7.42 -17.46 1.08
N ARG A 232 -7.97 -18.67 0.94
CA ARG A 232 -7.58 -19.63 -0.12
C ARG A 232 -7.84 -19.09 -1.52
N ALA A 233 -8.90 -18.30 -1.68
CA ALA A 233 -9.38 -17.84 -2.98
C ALA A 233 -8.72 -16.54 -3.45
N LEU A 234 -7.89 -15.90 -2.62
CA LEU A 234 -7.14 -14.71 -3.00
C LEU A 234 -6.17 -15.01 -4.16
N PRO A 235 -5.88 -14.02 -5.03
CA PRO A 235 -4.84 -14.17 -6.05
C PRO A 235 -3.45 -14.27 -5.40
N PRO A 236 -2.40 -14.60 -6.16
CA PRO A 236 -1.03 -14.56 -5.64
C PRO A 236 -0.69 -13.23 -4.99
N LEU A 237 -0.10 -13.29 -3.79
CA LEU A 237 0.26 -12.13 -2.98
C LEU A 237 1.76 -12.07 -2.75
N LEU A 238 2.33 -10.88 -2.86
CA LEU A 238 3.65 -10.55 -2.34
C LEU A 238 3.49 -9.48 -1.26
N LEU A 239 3.95 -9.78 -0.05
CA LEU A 239 3.99 -8.87 1.08
C LEU A 239 5.46 -8.52 1.35
N GLN A 240 5.75 -7.23 1.47
CA GLN A 240 7.05 -6.73 1.93
C GLN A 240 6.85 -5.87 3.16
N VAL A 241 7.68 -6.05 4.17
CA VAL A 241 7.60 -5.31 5.43
C VAL A 241 9.00 -5.14 6.01
N GLY A 242 9.31 -4.02 6.63
CA GLY A 242 10.52 -3.80 7.40
C GLY A 242 10.48 -4.49 8.75
N ASP A 243 11.61 -4.99 9.24
CA ASP A 243 11.67 -5.65 10.54
C ASP A 243 11.61 -4.68 11.74
N ARG A 244 11.76 -3.36 11.50
CA ARG A 244 11.62 -2.27 12.49
C ARG A 244 10.22 -1.65 12.44
N GLU A 245 9.18 -2.48 12.36
CA GLU A 245 7.79 -2.04 12.26
C GLU A 245 6.90 -2.72 13.29
N THR A 246 5.99 -1.96 13.89
CA THR A 246 4.92 -2.49 14.74
C THR A 246 3.88 -3.27 13.96
N VAL A 247 3.75 -3.05 12.65
CA VAL A 247 2.85 -3.79 11.75
C VAL A 247 3.50 -5.05 11.15
N LEU A 248 4.68 -5.46 11.62
CA LEU A 248 5.36 -6.67 11.12
C LEU A 248 4.47 -7.92 11.20
N SER A 249 3.81 -8.15 12.34
CA SER A 249 2.88 -9.27 12.54
C SER A 249 1.69 -9.21 11.59
N ASP A 250 1.18 -8.03 11.22
CA ASP A 250 0.08 -7.92 10.25
C ASP A 250 0.44 -8.56 8.90
N SER A 251 1.69 -8.43 8.45
CA SER A 251 2.15 -9.04 7.21
C SER A 251 2.50 -10.52 7.38
N GLU A 252 3.26 -10.87 8.43
CA GLU A 252 3.69 -12.24 8.70
C GLU A 252 2.51 -13.18 8.97
N ASP A 253 1.58 -12.76 9.84
CA ASP A 253 0.41 -13.56 10.19
C ASP A 253 -0.56 -13.66 9.02
N PHE A 254 -0.77 -12.59 8.25
CA PHE A 254 -1.64 -12.65 7.07
C PHE A 254 -1.09 -13.66 6.05
N ALA A 255 0.19 -13.54 5.67
CA ALA A 255 0.81 -14.46 4.72
C ALA A 255 0.83 -15.91 5.22
N ARG A 256 1.06 -16.12 6.53
CA ARG A 256 0.97 -17.44 7.17
C ARG A 256 -0.45 -18.00 7.06
N LYS A 257 -1.48 -17.23 7.44
CA LYS A 257 -2.89 -17.67 7.35
C LYS A 257 -3.32 -17.99 5.92
N VAL A 258 -2.87 -17.22 4.92
CA VAL A 258 -3.14 -17.51 3.51
C VAL A 258 -2.52 -18.85 3.10
N ARG A 259 -1.26 -19.10 3.46
CA ARG A 259 -0.57 -20.38 3.17
C ARG A 259 -1.21 -21.56 3.89
N GLU A 260 -1.57 -21.42 5.17
CA GLU A 260 -2.29 -22.44 5.95
C GLU A 260 -3.67 -22.74 5.34
N ALA A 261 -4.34 -21.72 4.79
CA ALA A 261 -5.55 -21.87 4.02
C ALA A 261 -5.32 -22.43 2.60
N GLY A 262 -4.08 -22.71 2.18
CA GLY A 262 -3.75 -23.25 0.86
C GLY A 262 -3.78 -22.24 -0.28
N GLY A 263 -3.75 -20.94 0.01
CA GLY A 263 -3.53 -19.87 -0.96
C GLY A 263 -2.03 -19.60 -1.21
N GLN A 264 -1.73 -18.62 -2.04
CA GLN A 264 -0.36 -18.25 -2.43
C GLN A 264 0.01 -16.88 -1.87
N ALA A 265 0.87 -16.86 -0.84
CA ALA A 265 1.41 -15.62 -0.28
C ALA A 265 2.90 -15.79 0.03
N GLU A 266 3.71 -14.86 -0.46
CA GLU A 266 5.10 -14.68 -0.07
C GLU A 266 5.19 -13.46 0.86
N CYS A 267 5.95 -13.58 1.95
CA CYS A 267 6.24 -12.46 2.85
C CYS A 267 7.74 -12.29 2.97
N GLN A 268 8.20 -11.07 2.69
CA GLN A 268 9.60 -10.67 2.75
C GLN A 268 9.76 -9.64 3.87
N ALA A 269 10.35 -10.07 5.00
CA ALA A 269 10.79 -9.16 6.05
C ALA A 269 12.18 -8.60 5.69
N TRP A 270 12.30 -7.27 5.66
CA TRP A 270 13.51 -6.56 5.24
C TRP A 270 14.30 -6.07 6.47
N PRO A 271 15.51 -6.63 6.72
CA PRO A 271 16.29 -6.28 7.89
C PRO A 271 16.70 -4.81 7.94
N GLY A 272 16.53 -4.19 9.11
CA GLY A 272 16.86 -2.79 9.39
C GLY A 272 15.91 -1.77 8.75
N MET A 273 14.91 -2.20 7.97
CA MET A 273 14.00 -1.30 7.25
C MET A 273 12.80 -0.89 8.11
N ILE A 274 12.24 0.27 7.77
CA ILE A 274 11.13 0.92 8.47
C ILE A 274 9.84 0.88 7.64
N HIS A 275 8.74 1.34 8.25
CA HIS A 275 7.41 1.44 7.64
C HIS A 275 7.42 2.10 6.27
N VAL A 276 6.97 1.33 5.26
CA VAL A 276 6.93 1.70 3.84
C VAL A 276 8.26 2.29 3.38
N PHE A 277 9.38 1.63 3.69
CA PHE A 277 10.70 2.08 3.24
C PHE A 277 10.79 2.24 1.71
N GLN A 278 9.93 1.55 0.95
CA GLN A 278 9.76 1.69 -0.51
C GLN A 278 9.43 3.12 -0.94
N GLN A 279 8.88 3.96 -0.06
CA GLN A 279 8.59 5.36 -0.29
C GLN A 279 9.85 6.24 -0.44
N PHE A 280 11.03 5.69 -0.17
CA PHE A 280 12.31 6.42 -0.22
C PHE A 280 13.29 5.85 -1.27
N PRO A 281 12.88 5.67 -2.54
CA PRO A 281 13.72 5.04 -3.56
C PRO A 281 14.94 5.89 -3.94
N GLY A 282 14.90 7.21 -3.74
CA GLY A 282 16.06 8.08 -3.95
C GLY A 282 17.17 7.89 -2.91
N GLU A 283 16.80 7.55 -1.68
CA GLU A 283 17.71 7.54 -0.53
C GLU A 283 18.14 6.13 -0.12
N LEU A 284 17.24 5.14 -0.26
CA LEU A 284 17.47 3.78 0.21
C LEU A 284 17.63 2.81 -0.98
N ALA A 285 18.79 2.14 -1.04
CA ALA A 285 19.02 1.11 -2.06
C ALA A 285 18.04 -0.06 -1.91
N GLN A 286 17.71 -0.42 -0.68
CA GLN A 286 16.72 -1.44 -0.34
C GLN A 286 15.34 -1.08 -0.88
N ALA A 287 14.93 0.18 -0.82
CA ALA A 287 13.65 0.63 -1.37
C ALA A 287 13.57 0.35 -2.89
N ARG A 288 14.64 0.66 -3.63
CA ARG A 288 14.72 0.34 -5.07
C ARG A 288 14.70 -1.17 -5.33
N GLN A 289 15.42 -1.95 -4.52
CA GLN A 289 15.43 -3.42 -4.66
C GLN A 289 14.05 -4.02 -4.37
N ALA A 290 13.39 -3.54 -3.33
CA ALA A 290 12.06 -3.97 -2.92
C ALA A 290 11.01 -3.65 -3.99
N LEU A 291 11.01 -2.42 -4.53
CA LEU A 291 10.15 -2.02 -5.65
C LEU A 291 10.46 -2.78 -6.94
N ALA A 292 11.73 -3.05 -7.24
CA ALA A 292 12.11 -3.88 -8.38
C ALA A 292 11.55 -5.30 -8.27
N GLY A 293 11.68 -5.93 -7.08
CA GLY A 293 11.11 -7.26 -6.82
C GLY A 293 9.58 -7.27 -6.91
N GLY A 294 8.92 -6.28 -6.31
CA GLY A 294 7.46 -6.12 -6.39
C GLY A 294 6.95 -5.88 -7.81
N GLY A 295 7.62 -5.02 -8.57
CA GLY A 295 7.31 -4.76 -9.97
C GLY A 295 7.47 -6.01 -10.84
N GLN A 296 8.56 -6.77 -10.65
CA GLN A 296 8.78 -8.05 -11.36
C GLN A 296 7.70 -9.08 -11.03
N PHE A 297 7.32 -9.20 -9.76
CA PHE A 297 6.23 -10.07 -9.33
C PHE A 297 4.92 -9.72 -10.02
N LEU A 298 4.55 -8.43 -10.06
CA LEU A 298 3.34 -7.99 -10.75
C LEU A 298 3.42 -8.20 -12.27
N ALA A 299 4.58 -7.90 -12.88
CA ALA A 299 4.80 -8.09 -14.31
C ALA A 299 4.59 -9.55 -14.73
N ALA A 300 5.14 -10.50 -13.97
CA ALA A 300 4.98 -11.93 -14.23
C ALA A 300 3.50 -12.36 -14.26
N HIS A 301 2.70 -11.88 -13.30
CA HIS A 301 1.27 -12.22 -13.21
C HIS A 301 0.40 -11.49 -14.23
N LEU A 302 0.81 -10.30 -14.68
CA LEU A 302 0.13 -9.53 -15.73
C LEU A 302 0.53 -9.99 -17.15
N GLY A 303 1.45 -10.94 -17.27
CA GLY A 303 2.01 -11.38 -18.55
C GLY A 303 2.79 -10.25 -19.26
N ALA A 304 3.45 -9.39 -18.49
CA ALA A 304 4.34 -8.34 -18.96
C ALA A 304 5.81 -8.76 -18.80
N ALA A 305 6.65 -8.37 -19.76
CA ALA A 305 8.09 -8.53 -19.60
C ALA A 305 8.59 -7.43 -18.63
N PRO A 306 9.35 -7.77 -17.57
CA PRO A 306 9.92 -6.76 -16.69
C PRO A 306 10.84 -5.83 -17.48
N SER A 307 10.83 -4.54 -17.14
CA SER A 307 11.68 -3.54 -17.78
C SER A 307 13.16 -3.85 -17.50
N ARG A 308 13.95 -4.10 -18.54
CA ARG A 308 15.42 -4.21 -18.44
C ARG A 308 16.02 -2.81 -18.35
N LYS A 309 15.96 -2.15 -17.19
CA LYS A 309 16.88 -1.03 -16.94
C LYS A 309 18.26 -1.60 -16.60
N THR A 310 19.13 -1.72 -17.60
CA THR A 310 20.58 -1.81 -17.37
C THR A 310 21.02 -0.54 -16.66
N HIS A 311 21.30 -0.60 -15.37
CA HIS A 311 22.01 0.49 -14.70
C HIS A 311 23.48 0.45 -15.20
N PRO A 312 24.05 1.57 -15.64
CA PRO A 312 25.50 1.67 -15.88
C PRO A 312 26.29 1.53 -14.57
#